data_AF-A0AA96U648-F1
#
_entry.id   AF-A0AA96U648-F1
#
_cell.length_a   1.000
_cell.length_b   1.000
_cell.length_c   1.000
_cell.angle_alpha   90.00
_cell.angle_beta   90.00
_cell.angle_gamma   90.00
#
_symmetry.space_group_name_H-M   'P 1'
#
loop_
_entity.id
_entity.type
_entity.pdbx_description
1 polymer ?
#
loop_
_entity_poly.entity_id
_entity_poly.type
_entity_poly.pdbx_seq_one_letter_code
_entity_poly.pdbx_strand_id
1 'polypeptide(L)'
;MKKDLRIHVRFTNHTFTTAYDAATHDPERPILEDHGGRPRTFCESRYTLSHRLPGVISSFTHPATKVHQTAAQRNWAHVTQIETPQGPYYVFFELRRARKEDRHLQDLYLVVESAYPQGRDMPAPQLSGRMGFGLLCSKVYAGERVSTRR
;
A
#
# COMPACT_ATOMS: atom_id res chain seq x y z
N MET A 1 -8.73 -28.30 5.75
CA MET A 1 -9.72 -27.36 6.34
C MET A 1 -9.46 -25.97 5.78
N LYS A 2 -10.47 -25.28 5.23
CA LYS A 2 -10.31 -23.87 4.83
C LYS A 2 -10.44 -23.01 6.08
N LYS A 3 -9.55 -22.02 6.24
CA LYS A 3 -9.59 -21.03 7.32
C LYS A 3 -9.76 -19.65 6.69
N ASP A 4 -10.71 -18.88 7.22
CA ASP A 4 -10.83 -17.46 6.91
C ASP A 4 -9.80 -16.68 7.73
N LEU A 5 -8.99 -15.86 7.05
CA LEU A 5 -7.95 -15.04 7.67
C LEU A 5 -8.48 -13.63 7.90
N ARG A 6 -8.39 -13.15 9.14
CA ARG A 6 -8.74 -11.78 9.50
C ARG A 6 -7.54 -10.86 9.31
N ILE A 7 -7.71 -9.79 8.54
CA ILE A 7 -6.63 -8.84 8.23
C ILE A 7 -6.98 -7.50 8.87
N HIS A 8 -6.09 -7.01 9.73
CA HIS A 8 -6.17 -5.63 10.20
C HIS A 8 -5.40 -4.72 9.26
N VAL A 9 -6.04 -3.63 8.84
CA VAL A 9 -5.50 -2.69 7.85
C VAL A 9 -5.18 -1.37 8.54
N ARG A 10 -3.94 -0.90 8.39
CA ARG A 10 -3.50 0.43 8.83
C ARG A 10 -3.04 1.25 7.64
N PHE A 11 -3.31 2.55 7.69
CA PHE A 11 -2.76 3.53 6.75
C PHE A 11 -1.64 4.32 7.43
N THR A 12 -0.52 4.50 6.74
CA THR A 12 0.54 5.44 7.18
C THR A 12 0.14 6.88 6.89
N ASN A 13 1.05 7.83 7.09
CA ASN A 13 0.93 9.22 6.65
C ASN A 13 1.05 9.37 5.12
N HIS A 14 0.45 8.45 4.36
CA HIS A 14 0.54 8.30 2.90
C HIS A 14 -0.02 9.48 2.09
N THR A 15 -0.59 10.49 2.76
CA THR A 15 -1.08 11.75 2.19
C THR A 15 -0.09 12.90 2.34
N PHE A 16 0.97 12.76 3.14
CA PHE A 16 2.08 13.71 3.23
C PHE A 16 3.16 13.32 2.21
N THR A 17 3.03 13.83 0.99
CA THR A 17 3.83 13.34 -0.15
C THR A 17 4.39 14.44 -1.05
N THR A 18 3.80 15.63 -1.01
CA THR A 18 4.27 16.76 -1.81
C THR A 18 5.60 17.24 -1.23
N ALA A 19 6.60 17.49 -2.07
CA ALA A 19 7.85 18.08 -1.61
C ALA A 19 7.55 19.46 -1.00
N TYR A 20 8.03 19.68 0.22
CA TYR A 20 7.90 21.00 0.83
C TYR A 20 8.80 22.00 0.11
N ASP A 21 8.24 23.17 -0.19
CA ASP A 21 8.95 24.32 -0.73
C ASP A 21 8.56 25.55 0.08
N ALA A 22 9.52 26.09 0.83
CA ALA A 22 9.30 27.22 1.73
C ALA A 22 8.88 28.52 1.02
N ALA A 23 9.15 28.66 -0.29
CA ALA A 23 8.77 29.84 -1.05
C ALA A 23 7.28 29.85 -1.44
N THR A 24 6.66 28.66 -1.55
CA THR A 24 5.31 28.49 -2.08
C THR A 24 4.33 27.90 -1.08
N HIS A 25 4.82 27.23 -0.03
CA HIS A 25 3.98 26.60 0.97
C HIS A 25 3.84 27.46 2.23
N ASP A 26 2.60 27.52 2.71
CA ASP A 26 2.24 28.14 3.98
C ASP A 26 3.02 27.49 5.15
N PRO A 27 3.82 28.26 5.91
CA PRO A 27 4.63 27.74 7.01
C PRO A 27 3.79 27.28 8.21
N GLU A 28 2.51 27.63 8.30
CA GLU A 28 1.61 27.16 9.36
C GLU A 28 1.07 25.75 9.07
N ARG A 29 1.26 25.23 7.85
CA ARG A 29 0.84 23.87 7.51
C ARG A 29 1.79 22.84 8.12
N PRO A 30 1.28 21.70 8.63
CA PRO A 30 2.13 20.63 9.15
C PRO A 30 3.12 20.13 8.10
N ILE A 31 4.37 19.94 8.53
CA ILE A 31 5.44 19.31 7.75
C ILE A 31 5.81 18.02 8.44
N LEU A 32 5.84 16.91 7.71
CA LEU A 32 6.30 15.62 8.19
C LEU A 32 7.49 15.16 7.37
N GLU A 33 8.43 14.46 7.99
CA GLU A 33 9.52 13.82 7.26
C GLU A 33 9.06 12.47 6.70
N ASP A 34 9.44 12.18 5.44
CA ASP A 34 9.32 10.82 4.90
C ASP A 34 10.39 9.89 5.50
N HIS A 35 10.34 8.59 5.15
CA HIS A 35 11.32 7.60 5.63
C HIS A 35 12.78 7.94 5.27
N GLY A 36 13.01 8.83 4.31
CA GLY A 36 14.33 9.32 3.94
C GLY A 36 14.71 10.67 4.57
N GLY A 37 13.95 11.14 5.57
CA GLY A 37 14.19 12.42 6.24
C GLY A 37 13.83 13.65 5.39
N ARG A 38 13.08 13.48 4.29
CA ARG A 38 12.74 14.61 3.41
C ARG A 38 11.45 15.26 3.87
N PRO A 39 11.38 16.59 3.97
CA PRO A 39 10.18 17.28 4.39
C PRO A 39 9.09 17.13 3.34
N ARG A 40 7.91 16.71 3.79
CA ARG A 40 6.70 16.53 3.01
C ARG A 40 5.56 17.35 3.59
N THR A 41 4.76 17.90 2.70
CA THR A 41 3.51 18.57 3.04
C THR A 41 2.31 17.76 2.54
N PHE A 42 1.14 18.10 3.07
CA PHE A 42 -0.12 17.44 2.81
C PHE A 42 -0.53 17.57 1.34
N CYS A 43 -0.99 16.47 0.74
CA CYS A 43 -1.47 16.39 -0.62
C CYS A 43 -2.98 16.12 -0.62
N GLU A 44 -3.77 17.16 -0.93
CA GLU A 44 -5.24 17.09 -0.91
C GLU A 44 -5.79 16.07 -1.91
N SER A 45 -5.21 15.96 -3.10
CA SER A 45 -5.66 14.99 -4.11
C SER A 45 -5.49 13.54 -3.64
N ARG A 46 -4.37 13.21 -2.98
CA ARG A 46 -4.17 11.88 -2.37
C ARG A 46 -5.09 11.65 -1.19
N TYR A 47 -5.33 12.67 -0.37
CA TYR A 47 -6.28 12.57 0.74
C TYR A 47 -7.70 12.26 0.24
N THR A 48 -8.19 12.97 -0.77
CA THR A 48 -9.49 12.69 -1.37
C THR A 48 -9.58 11.26 -1.92
N LEU A 49 -8.52 10.78 -2.58
CA LEU A 49 -8.45 9.40 -3.08
C LEU A 49 -8.35 8.36 -1.95
N SER A 50 -7.76 8.72 -0.80
CA SER A 50 -7.58 7.80 0.33
C SER A 50 -8.91 7.27 0.88
N HIS A 51 -9.99 8.05 0.79
CA HIS A 51 -11.33 7.62 1.21
C HIS A 51 -11.86 6.43 0.41
N ARG A 52 -11.34 6.18 -0.80
CA ARG A 52 -11.70 5.00 -1.62
C ARG A 52 -10.88 3.76 -1.26
N LEU A 53 -9.76 3.91 -0.54
CA LEU A 53 -8.85 2.81 -0.25
C LEU A 53 -9.47 1.64 0.51
N PRO A 54 -10.35 1.84 1.51
CA PRO A 54 -11.01 0.71 2.17
C PRO A 54 -11.77 -0.20 1.20
N GLY A 55 -12.47 0.39 0.22
CA GLY A 55 -13.14 -0.36 -0.84
C GLY A 55 -12.16 -1.07 -1.78
N VAL A 56 -11.08 -0.38 -2.19
CA VAL A 56 -10.02 -0.98 -3.03
C VAL A 56 -9.38 -2.18 -2.32
N ILE A 57 -9.04 -2.05 -1.05
CA ILE A 57 -8.40 -3.12 -0.26
C ILE A 57 -9.38 -4.29 -0.04
N SER A 58 -10.66 -4.01 0.21
CA SER A 58 -11.68 -5.05 0.33
C SER A 58 -11.79 -5.89 -0.95
N SER A 59 -11.61 -5.27 -2.12
CA SER A 59 -11.60 -5.97 -3.41
C SER A 59 -10.44 -6.97 -3.59
N PHE A 60 -9.39 -6.89 -2.75
CA PHE A 60 -8.26 -7.82 -2.83
C PHE A 60 -8.66 -9.26 -2.51
N THR A 61 -9.78 -9.44 -1.80
CA THR A 61 -10.36 -10.76 -1.49
C THR A 61 -10.86 -11.52 -2.72
N HIS A 62 -11.05 -10.84 -3.86
CA HIS A 62 -11.44 -11.50 -5.10
C HIS A 62 -10.35 -12.49 -5.56
N PRO A 63 -10.67 -13.75 -5.91
CA PRO A 63 -9.67 -14.78 -6.23
C PRO A 63 -8.73 -14.44 -7.40
N ALA A 64 -9.21 -13.59 -8.33
CA ALA A 64 -8.41 -13.13 -9.45
C ALA A 64 -7.39 -12.03 -9.08
N THR A 65 -7.52 -11.38 -7.91
CA THR A 65 -6.68 -10.25 -7.53
C THR A 65 -5.22 -10.68 -7.40
N LYS A 66 -4.37 -10.03 -8.20
CA LYS A 66 -2.93 -10.21 -8.18
C LYS A 66 -2.26 -9.02 -7.51
N VAL A 67 -1.15 -9.32 -6.85
CA VAL A 67 -0.25 -8.35 -6.24
C VAL A 67 1.17 -8.64 -6.70
N HIS A 68 1.94 -7.58 -6.86
CA HIS A 68 3.28 -7.60 -7.43
C HIS A 68 4.30 -7.28 -6.36
N GLN A 69 5.47 -7.90 -6.42
CA GLN A 69 6.54 -7.59 -5.49
C GLN A 69 7.31 -6.37 -6.01
N THR A 70 7.60 -5.41 -5.15
CA THR A 70 8.40 -4.24 -5.55
C THR A 70 9.87 -4.62 -5.76
N ALA A 71 10.63 -3.76 -6.43
CA ALA A 71 12.07 -3.94 -6.60
C ALA A 71 12.84 -4.05 -5.27
N ALA A 72 12.38 -3.36 -4.22
CA ALA A 72 12.95 -3.45 -2.88
C ALA A 72 12.69 -4.79 -2.18
N GLN A 73 11.81 -5.65 -2.73
CA GLN A 73 11.44 -6.98 -2.24
C GLN A 73 10.85 -7.01 -0.81
N ARG A 74 10.61 -5.85 -0.19
CA ARG A 74 10.08 -5.69 1.17
C ARG A 74 8.58 -5.46 1.20
N ASN A 75 8.03 -4.86 0.15
CA ASN A 75 6.63 -4.49 0.02
C ASN A 75 6.02 -5.00 -1.29
N TRP A 76 4.70 -4.92 -1.36
CA TRP A 76 3.86 -5.38 -2.46
C TRP A 76 3.11 -4.20 -3.05
N ALA A 77 2.68 -4.34 -4.30
CA ALA A 77 1.82 -3.38 -4.97
C ALA A 77 0.63 -4.10 -5.60
N HIS A 78 -0.58 -3.56 -5.39
CA HIS A 78 -1.71 -3.84 -6.24
C HIS A 78 -1.87 -2.72 -7.27
N VAL A 79 -2.21 -3.07 -8.50
CA VAL A 79 -2.47 -2.12 -9.58
C VAL A 79 -3.92 -2.28 -9.99
N THR A 80 -4.69 -1.22 -9.85
CA THR A 80 -6.10 -1.14 -10.29
C THR A 80 -6.30 0.07 -11.20
N GLN A 81 -7.50 0.24 -11.74
CA GLN A 81 -7.88 1.44 -12.49
C GLN A 81 -8.88 2.25 -11.67
N ILE A 82 -8.74 3.57 -11.71
CA ILE A 82 -9.75 4.50 -11.19
C ILE A 82 -10.19 5.43 -12.32
N GLU A 83 -11.43 5.92 -12.25
CA GLU A 83 -12.01 6.76 -13.30
C GLU A 83 -11.39 8.16 -13.34
N THR A 84 -11.03 8.71 -12.19
CA THR A 84 -10.49 10.07 -12.08
C THR A 84 -9.44 10.15 -10.97
N PRO A 85 -8.18 10.50 -11.31
CA PRO A 85 -7.65 10.64 -12.67
C PRO A 85 -7.57 9.28 -13.38
N GLN A 86 -7.84 9.25 -14.69
CA GLN A 86 -7.79 8.03 -15.48
C GLN A 86 -6.37 7.47 -15.53
N GLY A 87 -6.21 6.19 -15.23
CA GLY A 87 -4.93 5.48 -15.35
C GLY A 87 -4.71 4.45 -14.24
N PRO A 88 -3.52 3.81 -14.22
CA PRO A 88 -3.15 2.89 -13.16
C PRO A 88 -3.14 3.60 -11.81
N TYR A 89 -3.82 3.01 -10.83
CA TYR A 89 -3.77 3.38 -9.42
C TYR A 89 -2.98 2.33 -8.66
N TYR A 90 -1.86 2.74 -8.08
CA TYR A 90 -0.97 1.87 -7.34
C TYR A 90 -1.31 1.95 -5.85
N VAL A 91 -1.44 0.78 -5.22
CA VAL A 91 -1.56 0.65 -3.77
C VAL A 91 -0.38 -0.16 -3.27
N PHE A 92 0.55 0.50 -2.59
CA PHE A 92 1.73 -0.12 -1.99
C PHE A 92 1.44 -0.51 -0.55
N PHE A 93 1.77 -1.74 -0.20
CA PHE A 93 1.52 -2.24 1.14
C PHE A 93 2.56 -3.24 1.60
N GLU A 94 2.72 -3.33 2.91
CA GLU A 94 3.39 -4.43 3.58
C GLU A 94 2.34 -5.39 4.17
N LEU A 95 2.65 -6.69 4.16
CA LEU A 95 1.83 -7.71 4.79
C LEU A 95 2.70 -8.55 5.70
N ARG A 96 2.28 -8.66 6.95
CA ARG A 96 2.96 -9.47 7.97
C ARG A 96 1.97 -10.27 8.79
N ARG A 97 2.47 -11.31 9.45
CA ARG A 97 1.67 -12.06 10.43
C ARG A 97 1.39 -11.20 11.66
N ALA A 98 0.21 -11.34 12.24
CA ALA A 98 -0.13 -10.68 13.49
C ALA A 98 0.85 -11.07 14.63
N ARG A 99 1.16 -10.09 15.47
CA ARG A 99 1.93 -10.31 16.71
C ARG A 99 1.19 -11.29 17.61
N LYS A 100 1.93 -12.05 18.43
CA LYS A 100 1.35 -13.13 19.25
C LYS A 100 0.20 -12.63 20.13
N GLU A 101 0.36 -11.45 20.72
CA GLU A 101 -0.65 -10.75 21.53
C GLU A 101 -1.94 -10.43 20.76
N ASP A 102 -1.85 -10.04 19.49
CA ASP A 102 -3.01 -9.61 18.67
C ASP A 102 -3.73 -10.77 17.96
N ARG A 103 -3.18 -12.00 18.00
CA ARG A 103 -3.70 -13.13 17.20
C ARG A 103 -5.14 -13.53 17.48
N HIS A 104 -5.63 -13.18 18.67
CA HIS A 104 -7.04 -13.40 19.03
C HIS A 104 -7.99 -12.48 18.23
N LEU A 105 -7.53 -11.31 17.80
CA LEU A 105 -8.30 -10.33 17.02
C LEU A 105 -8.07 -10.44 15.51
N GLN A 106 -6.82 -10.69 15.10
CA GLN A 106 -6.41 -10.66 13.69
C GLN A 106 -5.34 -11.72 13.38
N ASP A 107 -5.36 -12.27 12.17
CA ASP A 107 -4.35 -13.24 11.73
C ASP A 107 -3.18 -12.55 11.03
N LEU A 108 -3.47 -11.47 10.31
CA LEU A 108 -2.53 -10.70 9.50
C LEU A 108 -2.65 -9.21 9.77
N TYR A 109 -1.56 -8.49 9.47
CA TYR A 109 -1.48 -7.04 9.56
C TYR A 109 -1.00 -6.49 8.21
N LEU A 110 -1.83 -5.65 7.59
CA LEU A 110 -1.54 -4.98 6.32
C LEU A 110 -1.32 -3.50 6.59
N VAL A 111 -0.19 -2.96 6.14
CA VAL A 111 0.11 -1.53 6.22
C VAL A 111 0.10 -0.97 4.83
N VAL A 112 -0.78 -0.01 4.55
CA VAL A 112 -0.76 0.76 3.31
C VAL A 112 0.28 1.86 3.46
N GLU A 113 1.41 1.68 2.79
CA GLU A 113 2.56 2.58 2.82
C GLU A 113 2.32 3.81 1.94
N SER A 114 1.70 3.60 0.77
CA SER A 114 1.44 4.66 -0.20
C SER A 114 0.34 4.24 -1.17
N ALA A 115 -0.45 5.20 -1.65
CA ALA A 115 -1.35 4.96 -2.76
C ALA A 115 -1.48 6.20 -3.65
N TYR A 116 -1.39 6.02 -4.95
CA TYR A 116 -1.45 7.13 -5.90
C TYR A 116 -1.73 6.68 -7.34
N PRO A 117 -2.35 7.55 -8.15
CA PRO A 117 -2.46 7.34 -9.59
C PRO A 117 -1.12 7.59 -10.28
N GLN A 118 -0.87 6.88 -11.38
CA GLN A 118 0.26 7.16 -12.26
C GLN A 118 0.23 8.62 -12.70
N GLY A 119 1.23 9.41 -12.28
CA GLY A 119 1.41 10.77 -12.79
C GLY A 119 1.96 10.74 -14.21
N ARG A 120 1.61 11.73 -15.04
CA ARG A 120 2.13 11.87 -16.41
C ARG A 120 3.67 11.90 -16.45
N ASP A 121 4.26 12.62 -15.51
CA ASP A 121 5.72 12.87 -15.46
C ASP A 121 6.45 11.97 -14.45
N MET A 122 5.75 10.99 -13.86
CA MET A 122 6.38 10.02 -12.96
C MET A 122 6.74 8.74 -13.70
N PRO A 123 7.93 8.17 -13.48
CA PRO A 123 8.21 6.83 -13.98
C PRO A 123 7.27 5.81 -13.33
N ALA A 124 6.86 4.80 -14.08
CA ALA A 124 6.09 3.70 -13.53
C ALA A 124 6.91 2.96 -12.45
N PRO A 125 6.28 2.53 -11.35
CA PRO A 125 6.95 1.74 -10.32
C PRO A 125 7.55 0.47 -10.89
N GLN A 126 8.77 0.13 -10.47
CA GLN A 126 9.39 -1.15 -10.83
C GLN A 126 8.76 -2.29 -10.02
N LEU A 127 7.94 -3.08 -10.70
CA LEU A 127 7.24 -4.23 -10.16
C LEU A 127 7.79 -5.52 -10.77
N SER A 128 7.89 -6.56 -9.95
CA SER A 128 8.45 -7.85 -10.34
C SER A 128 7.64 -8.99 -9.75
N GLY A 129 7.54 -10.09 -10.50
CA GLY A 129 6.71 -11.23 -10.15
C GLY A 129 5.25 -10.85 -9.88
N ARG A 130 4.43 -11.87 -9.59
CA ARG A 130 3.07 -11.65 -9.10
C ARG A 130 2.56 -12.89 -8.39
N MET A 131 1.67 -12.67 -7.45
CA MET A 131 0.99 -13.74 -6.72
C MET A 131 -0.48 -13.38 -6.53
N GLY A 132 -1.35 -14.37 -6.40
CA GLY A 132 -2.71 -14.11 -5.91
C GLY A 132 -2.66 -13.58 -4.48
N PHE A 133 -3.45 -12.56 -4.16
CA PHE A 133 -3.44 -11.95 -2.82
C PHE A 133 -3.78 -12.97 -1.72
N GLY A 134 -4.74 -13.87 -1.98
CA GLY A 134 -5.05 -14.98 -1.05
C GLY A 134 -3.88 -15.94 -0.83
N LEU A 135 -3.09 -16.23 -1.88
CA LEU A 135 -1.89 -17.07 -1.76
C LEU A 135 -0.80 -16.35 -0.94
N LEU A 136 -0.62 -15.05 -1.16
CA LEU A 136 0.28 -14.23 -0.35
C LEU A 136 -0.12 -14.28 1.13
N CYS A 137 -1.41 -14.07 1.44
CA CYS A 137 -1.94 -14.14 2.80
C CYS A 137 -1.67 -15.51 3.44
N SER A 138 -1.94 -16.59 2.72
CA SER A 138 -1.69 -17.96 3.21
C SER A 138 -0.22 -18.19 3.55
N LYS A 139 0.68 -17.80 2.65
CA LYS A 139 2.13 -17.94 2.85
C LYS A 139 2.64 -17.14 4.04
N VAL A 140 2.24 -15.86 4.16
CA VAL A 140 2.62 -15.02 5.30
C VAL A 140 2.09 -15.59 6.62
N TYR A 141 0.85 -16.07 6.63
CA TYR A 141 0.26 -16.69 7.82
C TYR A 141 1.02 -17.96 8.24
N ALA A 142 1.39 -18.80 7.28
CA ALA A 142 2.16 -20.04 7.49
C ALA A 142 3.64 -19.80 7.82
N GLY A 143 4.17 -18.58 7.60
CA GLY A 143 5.59 -18.29 7.75
C GLY A 143 6.44 -18.79 6.58
N GLU A 144 5.83 -19.04 5.43
CA GLU A 144 6.51 -19.47 4.22
C GLU A 144 7.21 -18.31 3.51
N ARG A 145 8.20 -18.65 2.66
CA ARG A 145 8.82 -17.66 1.77
C ARG A 145 7.83 -17.14 0.73
N VAL A 146 7.82 -15.83 0.54
CA VAL A 146 6.93 -15.11 -0.39
C VAL A 146 7.66 -14.50 -1.59
N SER A 147 8.97 -14.75 -1.73
CA SER A 147 9.76 -14.26 -2.87
C SER A 147 9.20 -14.77 -4.19
N THR A 148 9.11 -13.87 -5.16
CA THR A 148 8.68 -14.18 -6.53
C THR A 148 9.84 -14.24 -7.52
N ARG A 149 11.07 -13.91 -7.10
CA ARG A 149 12.29 -14.20 -7.87
C ARG A 149 12.51 -15.71 -7.93
N ARG A 150 12.62 -16.23 -9.17
CA ARG A 150 13.23 -17.53 -9.47
C ARG A 150 14.73 -17.37 -9.55
#